data_AF-A0AA88WA42-F1
#
_entry.id   AF-A0AA88WA42-F1
#
_cell.length_a   1.000
_cell.length_b   1.000
_cell.length_c   1.000
_cell.angle_alpha   90.00
_cell.angle_beta   90.00
_cell.angle_gamma   90.00
#
_symmetry.space_group_name_H-M   'P 1'
#
loop_
_entity.id
_entity.type
_entity.pdbx_description
1 polymer ?
#
loop_
_entity_poly.entity_id
_entity_poly.type
_entity_poly.pdbx_seq_one_letter_code
_entity_poly.pdbx_strand_id
1 'polypeptide(L)'
;MVLKTASNWTKLLGFLLQYIAHLGICINNRFGILKSQICMVGDRLDTDILFGQNGGCKTLLVLSGVTSLSMLQNPNNSIQPDFYTNKISDFLSLKAAAV
;
A
#
# COMPACT_ATOMS: atom_id res chain seq x y z
N MET A 1 -27.85 20.26 14.23
CA MET A 1 -26.94 20.63 15.32
C MET A 1 -25.64 19.86 15.14
N VAL A 2 -24.57 20.61 14.87
CA VAL A 2 -23.13 20.26 14.82
C VAL A 2 -22.69 19.26 13.75
N LEU A 3 -22.26 19.84 12.62
CA LEU A 3 -21.20 19.36 11.74
C LEU A 3 -20.02 18.87 12.60
N LYS A 4 -19.82 17.55 12.70
CA LYS A 4 -18.62 16.98 13.36
C LYS A 4 -17.40 17.27 12.47
N THR A 5 -16.48 18.00 13.08
CA THR A 5 -15.36 18.72 12.47
C THR A 5 -14.21 17.82 12.03
N ALA A 6 -13.40 18.32 11.10
CA ALA A 6 -12.23 17.71 10.47
C ALA A 6 -11.12 17.17 11.42
N SER A 7 -11.25 17.37 12.73
CA SER A 7 -10.26 16.99 13.75
C SER A 7 -10.26 15.51 14.12
N ASN A 8 -11.34 14.77 13.85
CA ASN A 8 -11.36 13.32 14.07
C ASN A 8 -10.63 12.55 12.98
N TRP A 9 -10.62 13.08 11.75
CA TRP A 9 -9.90 12.48 10.63
C TRP A 9 -8.40 12.59 10.79
N THR A 10 -7.87 13.71 11.28
CA THR A 10 -6.43 13.85 11.56
C THR A 10 -5.97 12.95 12.71
N LYS A 11 -6.82 12.73 13.73
CA LYS A 11 -6.53 11.78 14.81
C LYS A 11 -6.58 10.32 14.34
N LEU A 12 -7.57 9.96 13.53
CA LEU A 12 -7.69 8.62 12.94
C LEU A 12 -6.53 8.35 11.98
N LEU A 13 -6.17 9.33 11.16
CA LEU A 13 -5.02 9.28 10.26
C LEU A 13 -3.71 9.15 11.06
N GLY A 14 -3.57 9.88 12.17
CA GLY A 14 -2.44 9.74 13.09
C GLY A 14 -2.35 8.35 13.71
N PHE A 15 -3.48 7.76 14.11
CA PHE A 15 -3.53 6.38 14.62
C PHE A 15 -3.15 5.35 13.54
N LEU A 16 -3.64 5.52 12.32
CA LEU A 16 -3.27 4.67 11.18
C LEU A 16 -1.78 4.77 10.86
N LEU A 17 -1.22 5.99 10.82
CA LEU A 17 0.21 6.22 10.60
C LEU A 17 1.08 5.60 11.71
N GLN A 18 0.65 5.73 12.98
CA GLN A 18 1.32 5.11 14.12
C GLN A 18 1.31 3.57 14.03
N TYR A 19 0.20 2.99 13.55
CA TYR A 19 0.03 1.55 13.41
C TYR A 19 1.01 0.96 12.38
N ILE A 20 1.20 1.65 11.25
CA ILE A 20 2.13 1.22 10.20
C ILE A 20 3.58 1.24 10.70
N ALA A 21 3.96 2.30 11.41
CA ALA A 21 5.30 2.41 11.99
C ALA A 21 5.57 1.30 13.01
N HIS A 22 4.58 1.00 13.86
CA HIS A 22 4.68 -0.06 14.86
C HIS A 22 4.80 -1.45 14.23
N LEU A 23 4.00 -1.73 13.18
CA LEU A 23 4.04 -3.01 12.47
C LEU A 23 5.43 -3.28 11.88
N GLY A 24 6.04 -2.28 11.24
CA GLY A 24 7.40 -2.42 10.70
C GLY A 24 8.46 -2.69 11.77
N ILE A 25 8.34 -2.06 12.95
CA ILE A 25 9.24 -2.31 14.09
C ILE A 25 9.03 -3.73 14.63
N CYS A 26 7.78 -4.19 14.76
CA CYS A 26 7.46 -5.54 15.23
C CYS A 26 8.01 -6.61 14.28
N ILE A 27 7.85 -6.43 12.97
CA ILE A 27 8.35 -7.36 11.96
C ILE A 27 9.88 -7.43 12.00
N ASN A 28 10.56 -6.27 12.08
CA ASN A 28 12.01 -6.24 12.20
C ASN A 28 12.50 -6.89 13.51
N ASN A 29 11.86 -6.61 14.64
CA ASN A 29 12.26 -7.20 15.93
C ASN A 29 11.99 -8.70 16.02
N ARG A 30 10.93 -9.20 15.37
CA ARG A 30 10.55 -10.61 15.38
C ARG A 30 11.33 -11.44 14.36
N PHE A 31 11.59 -10.89 13.19
CA PHE A 31 12.08 -11.64 12.02
C PHE A 31 13.35 -11.07 11.39
N GLY A 32 13.84 -9.91 11.83
CA GLY A 32 15.01 -9.24 11.24
C GLY A 32 14.76 -8.68 9.83
N ILE A 33 13.50 -8.55 9.41
CA ILE A 33 13.14 -8.10 8.07
C ILE A 33 13.04 -6.58 8.05
N LEU A 34 13.82 -5.94 7.19
CA LEU A 34 13.78 -4.50 6.97
C LEU A 34 12.54 -4.09 6.17
N LYS A 35 12.04 -2.87 6.40
CA LYS A 35 10.89 -2.32 5.65
C LYS A 35 11.11 -2.31 4.13
N SER A 36 12.35 -2.12 3.68
CA SER A 36 12.74 -2.18 2.27
C SER A 36 12.56 -3.56 1.64
N GLN A 37 12.46 -4.62 2.44
CA GLN A 37 12.23 -6.00 2.02
C GLN A 37 10.74 -6.39 2.10
N ILE A 38 9.88 -5.47 2.55
CA ILE A 38 8.44 -5.67 2.67
C ILE A 38 7.75 -4.99 1.48
N CYS A 39 6.81 -5.69 0.86
CA CYS A 39 5.95 -5.17 -0.19
C CYS A 39 4.49 -5.21 0.27
N MET A 40 3.82 -4.06 0.28
CA MET A 40 2.38 -3.95 0.49
C MET A 40 1.68 -4.22 -0.83
N VAL A 41 0.73 -5.15 -0.83
CA VAL A 41 0.00 -5.58 -2.02
C VAL A 41 -1.49 -5.32 -1.81
N GLY A 42 -2.13 -4.68 -2.78
CA GLY A 42 -3.57 -4.40 -2.72
C GLY A 42 -4.13 -3.87 -4.03
N ASP A 43 -5.41 -3.53 -4.04
CA ASP A 43 -6.17 -3.16 -5.23
C ASP A 43 -6.66 -1.71 -5.21
N ARG A 44 -6.42 -0.97 -4.13
CA ARG A 44 -6.83 0.43 -3.96
C ARG A 44 -5.63 1.36 -3.74
N LEU A 45 -5.64 2.49 -4.45
CA LEU A 45 -4.59 3.51 -4.37
C LEU A 45 -4.60 4.23 -3.00
N ASP A 46 -5.76 4.69 -2.56
CA ASP A 46 -5.93 5.53 -1.36
C ASP A 46 -5.81 4.78 -0.04
N THR A 47 -5.93 3.44 -0.07
CA THR A 47 -5.72 2.58 1.10
C THR A 47 -4.40 1.84 0.98
N ASP A 48 -4.31 0.81 0.14
CA ASP A 48 -3.21 -0.15 0.21
C ASP A 48 -1.88 0.48 -0.22
N ILE A 49 -1.90 1.19 -1.35
CA ILE A 49 -0.71 1.82 -1.89
C ILE A 49 -0.26 2.98 -1.01
N LEU A 50 -1.18 3.87 -0.64
CA LEU A 50 -0.86 5.00 0.24
C LEU A 50 -0.40 4.53 1.62
N PHE A 51 -1.00 3.48 2.18
CA PHE A 51 -0.58 2.88 3.44
C PHE A 51 0.83 2.28 3.36
N GLY A 52 1.12 1.53 2.29
CA GLY A 52 2.45 0.96 2.06
C GLY A 52 3.54 2.02 1.94
N GLN A 53 3.26 3.08 1.17
CA GLN A 53 4.17 4.22 1.00
C GLN A 53 4.44 4.95 2.31
N ASN A 54 3.38 5.28 3.06
CA ASN A 54 3.51 5.90 4.38
C ASN A 54 4.27 5.01 5.38
N GLY A 55 4.25 3.68 5.17
CA GLY A 55 5.02 2.72 5.94
C GLY A 55 6.48 2.60 5.59
N GLY A 56 6.91 3.16 4.45
CA GLY A 56 8.25 2.95 3.90
C GLY A 56 8.45 1.56 3.31
N CYS A 57 7.37 0.89 2.91
CA CYS A 57 7.39 -0.39 2.21
C CYS A 57 7.33 -0.17 0.69
N LYS A 58 7.78 -1.15 -0.08
CA LYS A 58 7.46 -1.21 -1.51
C LYS A 58 5.97 -1.48 -1.71
N THR A 59 5.43 -1.10 -2.86
CA THR A 59 3.99 -1.21 -3.15
C THR A 59 3.71 -1.88 -4.48
N LEU A 60 2.75 -2.80 -4.49
CA LEU A 60 2.28 -3.51 -5.67
C LEU A 60 0.76 -3.38 -5.78
N LEU A 61 0.31 -2.74 -6.85
CA LEU A 61 -1.11 -2.63 -7.18
C LEU A 61 -1.56 -3.83 -8.02
N VAL A 62 -2.67 -4.46 -7.65
CA VAL A 62 -3.29 -5.52 -8.43
C VAL A 62 -4.58 -5.00 -9.06
N LEU A 63 -4.63 -4.99 -10.40
CA LEU A 63 -5.73 -4.44 -11.19
C LEU A 63 -6.94 -5.39 -11.29
N SER A 64 -6.98 -6.47 -10.50
CA SER A 64 -8.12 -7.40 -10.46
C SER A 64 -9.28 -6.91 -9.57
N GLY A 65 -9.06 -5.85 -8.79
CA GLY A 65 -10.03 -5.33 -7.84
C GLY A 65 -10.62 -3.99 -8.26
N VAL A 66 -10.56 -3.01 -7.37
CA VAL A 66 -11.24 -1.71 -7.51
C VAL A 66 -10.53 -0.75 -8.46
N THR A 67 -9.20 -0.65 -8.39
CA THR A 67 -8.46 0.30 -9.24
C THR A 67 -8.31 -0.26 -10.65
N SER A 68 -8.80 0.49 -11.63
CA SER A 68 -8.59 0.22 -13.05
C SER A 68 -7.30 0.88 -13.56
N LEU A 69 -6.78 0.39 -14.67
CA LEU A 69 -5.63 1.00 -15.33
C LEU A 69 -5.87 2.47 -15.69
N SER A 70 -7.09 2.81 -16.12
CA SER A 70 -7.49 4.18 -16.43
C SER A 70 -7.49 5.10 -15.20
N MET A 71 -7.85 4.59 -14.02
CA MET A 71 -7.75 5.35 -12.77
C MET A 71 -6.28 5.59 -12.39
N LEU A 72 -5.45 4.56 -12.50
CA LEU A 72 -4.01 4.67 -12.24
C LEU A 72 -3.32 5.69 -13.15
N GLN A 73 -3.66 5.67 -14.45
CA GLN A 73 -3.09 6.55 -15.48
C GLN A 73 -3.72 7.95 -15.52
N ASN A 74 -4.71 8.24 -14.68
CA ASN A 74 -5.32 9.55 -14.64
C ASN A 74 -4.26 10.61 -14.25
N PRO A 75 -4.07 11.69 -15.03
CA PRO A 75 -3.10 12.74 -14.70
C PRO A 75 -3.33 13.40 -13.34
N ASN A 76 -4.56 13.37 -12.82
CA ASN A 76 -4.91 13.90 -11.50
C ASN A 76 -4.62 12.92 -10.36
N ASN A 77 -4.19 11.70 -10.65
CA ASN A 77 -3.82 10.72 -9.64
C ASN A 77 -2.41 11.02 -9.11
N SER A 78 -2.33 11.41 -7.83
CA SER A 78 -1.08 11.67 -7.14
C SER A 78 -0.45 10.44 -6.48
N ILE A 79 -1.19 9.32 -6.39
CA ILE A 79 -0.73 8.10 -5.72
C ILE A 79 -0.28 7.09 -6.76
N GLN A 80 1.03 6.84 -6.83
CA GLN A 80 1.62 5.94 -7.83
C GLN A 80 2.30 4.76 -7.13
N PRO A 81 1.89 3.51 -7.38
CA PRO A 81 2.54 2.33 -6.81
C PRO A 81 3.94 2.13 -7.43
N ASP A 82 4.82 1.39 -6.74
CA ASP A 82 6.13 1.01 -7.31
C ASP A 82 5.95 0.03 -8.49
N PHE A 83 4.97 -0.86 -8.38
CA PHE A 83 4.68 -1.88 -9.37
C PHE A 83 3.16 -2.05 -9.53
N TYR A 84 2.71 -2.54 -10.69
CA TYR A 84 1.35 -3.00 -10.87
C TYR A 84 1.28 -4.26 -11.72
N THR A 85 0.25 -5.07 -11.48
CA THR A 85 0.00 -6.31 -12.22
C THR A 85 -1.49 -6.53 -12.41
N ASN A 86 -1.88 -7.36 -13.38
CA ASN A 86 -3.29 -7.67 -13.62
C ASN A 86 -3.85 -8.58 -12.52
N LYS A 87 -3.08 -9.59 -12.11
CA LYS A 87 -3.47 -10.54 -11.07
C LYS A 87 -2.29 -10.89 -10.18
N ILE A 88 -2.58 -11.30 -8.95
CA ILE A 88 -1.56 -11.76 -8.00
C ILE A 88 -0.79 -12.98 -8.51
N SER A 89 -1.44 -13.84 -9.31
CA SER A 89 -0.85 -15.04 -9.92
C SER A 89 0.33 -14.73 -10.82
N ASP A 90 0.36 -13.54 -11.42
CA ASP A 90 1.41 -13.13 -12.36
C ASP A 90 2.78 -13.06 -11.64
N PHE A 91 2.78 -12.90 -10.31
CA PHE A 91 3.98 -12.97 -9.48
C PHE A 91 4.61 -14.37 -9.44
N LEU A 92 3.79 -15.42 -9.52
CA LEU A 92 4.28 -16.81 -9.52
C LEU A 92 4.94 -17.15 -10.87
N SER A 93 4.44 -16.58 -11.95
CA SER A 93 4.99 -16.77 -13.30
C SER A 93 6.40 -16.19 -13.46
N LEU A 94 6.73 -15.11 -12.74
CA LEU A 94 8.07 -14.51 -12.76
C LEU A 94 9.15 -15.44 -12.19
N LYS A 95 8.81 -16.28 -11.21
CA LYS A 95 9.76 -17.22 -10.61
C LYS A 95 10.08 -18.40 -11.52
N ALA A 96 9.13 -18.82 -12.36
CA ALA A 96 9.31 -19.93 -13.29
C ALA A 96 10.19 -19.58 -14.50
N ALA A 97 10.26 -18.30 -14.87
CA ALA A 97 11.10 -17.84 -15.99
C ALA A 97 12.57 -17.58 -15.60
N ALA A 98 12.89 -17.59 -14.30
CA ALA A 98 14.22 -17.32 -13.76
C ALA A 98 14.98 -18.59 -13.34
N VAL A 99 14.52 -19.78 -13.75
CA VAL A 99 15.15 -21.09 -13.53
C VAL A 99 15.67 -21.66 -14.85
#